data_AF-A0A3C1Y609-F1
#
_entry.id   AF-A0A3C1Y609-F1
#
_cell.length_a   1.000
_cell.length_b   1.000
_cell.length_c   1.000
_cell.angle_alpha   90.00
_cell.angle_beta   90.00
_cell.angle_gamma   90.00
#
_symmetry.space_group_name_H-M   'P 1'
#
loop_
_entity.id
_entity.type
_entity.pdbx_description
1 polymer ?
#
loop_
_entity_poly.entity_id
_entity_poly.type
_entity_poly.pdbx_seq_one_letter_code
_entity_poly.pdbx_strand_id
1 'polypeptide(L)'
;MPPRFPGQYPPFGPMPPGAPRQSFGGKVVLLGLQAVVLMIAAFVVWGMVDSREYNNNSVAGRIASEWGGPVSVNGPIVSLGDSITVELEPQAFTAEASVSSETLHRSIYEAEVFRAHVKIDSKYRGDSLASIPGDATVTIMVNTANISNLTPLKISGRTVDWDIEASSLTATVPAAELAGADIKAEFDIRGSGSIEFRPL
;
A
#
# COMPACT_ATOMS: atom_id res chain seq x y z
N MET A 1 -91.07 -35.76 -15.67
CA MET A 1 -89.69 -35.76 -15.12
C MET A 1 -89.70 -36.60 -13.85
N PRO A 2 -88.84 -37.64 -13.71
CA PRO A 2 -88.82 -38.42 -12.47
C PRO A 2 -88.04 -37.67 -11.36
N PRO A 3 -88.36 -37.88 -10.07
CA PRO A 3 -87.74 -37.14 -8.97
C PRO A 3 -86.32 -37.67 -8.69
N ARG A 4 -85.36 -36.78 -8.39
CA ARG A 4 -84.01 -37.15 -7.93
C ARG A 4 -84.01 -37.31 -6.41
N PHE A 5 -83.70 -38.51 -5.91
CA PHE A 5 -83.48 -38.74 -4.49
C PHE A 5 -82.11 -38.16 -4.07
N PRO A 6 -82.02 -37.38 -2.97
CA PRO A 6 -80.75 -36.89 -2.45
C PRO A 6 -80.06 -38.01 -1.66
N GLY A 7 -78.87 -38.44 -2.08
CA GLY A 7 -78.09 -39.41 -1.29
C GLY A 7 -76.99 -40.19 -1.99
N GLN A 8 -76.76 -40.05 -3.30
CA GLN A 8 -75.63 -40.72 -3.95
C GLN A 8 -74.36 -39.87 -3.89
N TYR A 9 -73.53 -40.10 -2.88
CA TYR A 9 -72.11 -39.79 -2.99
C TYR A 9 -71.48 -40.76 -4.01
N PRO A 10 -70.64 -40.29 -4.95
CA PRO A 10 -69.96 -41.20 -5.86
C PRO A 10 -69.11 -42.19 -5.06
N PRO A 11 -69.03 -43.46 -5.50
CA PRO A 11 -68.21 -44.46 -4.83
C PRO A 11 -66.76 -43.99 -4.77
N PHE A 12 -66.13 -44.16 -3.60
CA PHE A 12 -64.69 -43.93 -3.45
C PHE A 12 -63.94 -44.66 -4.57
N GLY A 13 -63.31 -43.88 -5.46
CA GLY A 13 -62.45 -44.44 -6.49
C GLY A 13 -61.26 -45.18 -5.86
N PRO A 14 -60.60 -46.08 -6.60
CA PRO A 14 -59.42 -46.78 -6.10
C PRO A 14 -58.39 -45.75 -5.62
N MET A 15 -57.92 -45.91 -4.39
CA MET A 15 -56.85 -45.08 -3.84
C MET A 15 -55.64 -45.16 -4.77
N PRO A 16 -54.99 -44.03 -5.09
CA PRO A 16 -53.79 -44.07 -5.92
C PRO A 16 -52.75 -45.00 -5.26
N PRO A 17 -51.99 -45.79 -6.05
CA PRO A 17 -50.98 -46.68 -5.51
C PRO A 17 -50.03 -45.90 -4.60
N GLY A 18 -49.89 -46.34 -3.34
CA GLY A 18 -48.98 -45.73 -2.38
C GLY A 18 -47.56 -45.74 -2.93
N ALA A 19 -46.85 -44.62 -2.82
CA ALA A 19 -45.48 -44.49 -3.31
C ALA A 19 -44.60 -45.64 -2.75
N PRO A 20 -43.75 -46.27 -3.58
CA PRO A 20 -42.95 -47.41 -3.16
C PRO A 20 -42.05 -47.04 -1.97
N ARG A 21 -42.05 -47.87 -0.93
CA ARG A 21 -41.23 -47.68 0.28
C ARG A 21 -39.75 -47.86 -0.06
N GLN A 22 -39.03 -46.76 -0.25
CA GLN A 22 -37.57 -46.77 -0.44
C GLN A 22 -36.85 -47.21 0.85
N SER A 23 -35.82 -48.05 0.73
CA SER A 23 -35.04 -48.53 1.87
C SER A 23 -34.25 -47.39 2.54
N PHE A 24 -34.10 -47.44 3.86
CA PHE A 24 -33.40 -46.41 4.64
C PHE A 24 -31.93 -46.24 4.20
N GLY A 25 -31.23 -47.35 3.91
CA GLY A 25 -29.86 -47.31 3.40
C GLY A 25 -29.74 -46.60 2.04
N GLY A 26 -30.72 -46.76 1.15
CA GLY A 26 -30.75 -46.05 -0.13
C GLY A 26 -30.83 -44.53 0.04
N LYS A 27 -31.60 -44.07 1.04
CA LYS A 27 -31.68 -42.64 1.38
C LYS A 27 -30.35 -42.10 1.90
N VAL A 28 -29.64 -42.85 2.75
CA VAL A 28 -28.32 -42.46 3.27
C VAL A 28 -27.29 -42.36 2.13
N VAL A 29 -27.29 -43.32 1.20
CA VAL A 29 -26.39 -43.27 0.03
C VAL A 29 -26.72 -42.09 -0.89
N LEU A 30 -28.00 -41.83 -1.16
CA LEU A 30 -28.43 -40.68 -1.96
C LEU A 30 -28.05 -39.35 -1.30
N LEU A 31 -28.20 -39.24 0.02
CA LEU A 31 -27.77 -38.06 0.78
C LEU A 31 -26.25 -37.89 0.74
N GLY A 32 -25.48 -38.98 0.87
CA GLY A 32 -24.03 -38.95 0.73
C GLY A 32 -23.58 -38.51 -0.66
N LEU A 33 -24.21 -39.06 -1.71
CA LEU A 33 -23.94 -38.68 -3.09
C LEU A 33 -24.27 -37.19 -3.35
N GLN A 34 -25.41 -36.71 -2.86
CA GLN A 34 -25.79 -35.31 -2.96
C GLN A 34 -24.80 -34.41 -2.22
N ALA A 35 -24.35 -34.81 -1.03
CA ALA A 35 -23.34 -34.07 -0.27
C ALA A 35 -22.02 -33.97 -1.03
N VAL A 36 -21.58 -35.05 -1.69
CA VAL A 36 -20.38 -35.04 -2.54
C VAL A 36 -20.53 -34.10 -3.72
N VAL A 37 -21.69 -34.10 -4.41
CA VAL A 37 -21.95 -33.19 -5.52
C VAL A 37 -21.88 -31.73 -5.06
N LEU A 38 -22.48 -31.41 -3.90
CA LEU A 38 -22.41 -30.07 -3.33
C LEU A 38 -20.98 -29.68 -2.92
N MET A 39 -20.18 -30.64 -2.44
CA MET A 39 -18.77 -30.40 -2.09
C MET A 39 -17.94 -30.04 -3.32
N ILE A 40 -18.15 -30.71 -4.44
CA ILE A 40 -17.47 -30.38 -5.71
C ILE A 40 -17.84 -28.96 -6.15
N ALA A 41 -19.12 -28.61 -6.12
CA ALA A 41 -19.57 -27.27 -6.48
C ALA A 41 -18.93 -26.19 -5.58
N ALA A 42 -18.89 -26.42 -4.26
CA ALA A 42 -18.24 -25.51 -3.32
C ALA A 42 -16.74 -25.35 -3.59
N PHE A 43 -16.04 -26.45 -3.92
CA PHE A 43 -14.62 -26.43 -4.23
C PHE A 43 -14.31 -25.59 -5.49
N VAL A 44 -15.14 -25.70 -6.54
CA VAL A 44 -15.00 -24.91 -7.77
C VAL A 44 -15.19 -23.42 -7.49
N VAL A 45 -16.20 -23.05 -6.71
CA VAL A 45 -16.43 -21.65 -6.31
C VAL A 45 -15.23 -21.14 -5.51
N TRP A 46 -14.73 -21.92 -4.56
CA TRP A 46 -13.57 -21.55 -3.76
C TRP A 46 -12.33 -21.29 -4.63
N GLY A 47 -11.99 -22.18 -5.57
CA GLY A 47 -10.86 -21.95 -6.49
C GLY A 47 -11.04 -20.75 -7.42
N MET A 48 -12.28 -20.45 -7.83
CA MET A 48 -12.56 -19.24 -8.62
C MET A 48 -12.39 -17.96 -7.79
N VAL A 49 -12.78 -17.99 -6.51
CA VAL A 49 -12.57 -16.86 -5.60
C VAL A 49 -11.08 -16.66 -5.34
N ASP A 50 -10.33 -17.74 -5.08
CA ASP A 50 -8.89 -17.68 -4.85
C ASP A 50 -8.13 -17.09 -6.05
N SER A 51 -8.45 -17.54 -7.26
CA SER A 51 -7.85 -16.99 -8.50
C SER A 51 -8.22 -15.52 -8.75
N ARG A 52 -9.44 -15.08 -8.38
CA ARG A 52 -9.82 -13.66 -8.45
C ARG A 52 -9.05 -12.82 -7.46
N GLU A 53 -8.92 -13.28 -6.22
CA GLU A 53 -8.16 -12.60 -5.18
C GLU A 53 -6.69 -12.47 -5.58
N TYR A 54 -6.09 -13.56 -6.07
CA TYR A 54 -4.72 -13.57 -6.57
C TYR A 54 -4.52 -12.59 -7.73
N ASN A 55 -5.41 -12.62 -8.73
CA ASN A 55 -5.33 -11.72 -9.88
C ASN A 55 -5.54 -10.25 -9.47
N ASN A 56 -6.47 -9.99 -8.54
CA ASN A 56 -6.70 -8.65 -8.01
C ASN A 56 -5.46 -8.12 -7.31
N ASN A 57 -4.90 -8.88 -6.37
CA ASN A 57 -3.70 -8.47 -5.62
C ASN A 57 -2.48 -8.31 -6.54
N SER A 58 -2.33 -9.17 -7.55
CA SER A 58 -1.25 -9.06 -8.53
C SER A 58 -1.36 -7.79 -9.38
N VAL A 59 -2.55 -7.47 -9.91
CA VAL A 59 -2.74 -6.29 -10.74
C VAL A 59 -2.68 -5.00 -9.90
N ALA A 60 -3.30 -4.99 -8.72
CA ALA A 60 -3.22 -3.88 -7.79
C ALA A 60 -1.77 -3.60 -7.37
N GLY A 61 -1.01 -4.65 -7.03
CA GLY A 61 0.42 -4.55 -6.71
C GLY A 61 1.26 -4.00 -7.86
N ARG A 62 0.93 -4.37 -9.11
CA ARG A 62 1.60 -3.82 -10.29
C ARG A 62 1.32 -2.33 -10.49
N ILE A 63 0.05 -1.91 -10.39
CA ILE A 63 -0.32 -0.48 -10.48
C ILE A 63 0.39 0.32 -9.38
N ALA A 64 0.37 -0.19 -8.15
CA ALA A 64 1.04 0.38 -7.00
C ALA A 64 2.56 0.53 -7.23
N SER A 65 3.21 -0.49 -7.80
CA SER A 65 4.64 -0.47 -8.12
C SER A 65 4.98 0.47 -9.29
N GLU A 66 4.12 0.56 -10.31
CA GLU A 66 4.28 1.48 -11.44
C GLU A 66 4.09 2.95 -11.03
N TRP A 67 3.32 3.20 -9.96
CA TRP A 67 3.09 4.54 -9.42
C TRP A 67 4.25 5.10 -8.59
N GLY A 68 4.97 4.23 -7.86
CA GLY A 68 6.10 4.62 -7.02
C GLY A 68 6.47 3.61 -5.93
N GLY A 69 5.57 2.65 -5.63
CA GLY A 69 5.82 1.63 -4.61
C GLY A 69 5.98 2.18 -3.18
N PRO A 70 6.44 1.33 -2.25
CA PRO A 70 6.81 1.76 -0.90
C PRO A 70 7.93 2.80 -0.94
N VAL A 71 7.80 3.86 -0.13
CA VAL A 71 8.77 4.96 -0.08
C VAL A 71 9.47 5.00 1.26
N SER A 72 10.79 5.01 1.26
CA SER A 72 11.62 5.28 2.43
C SER A 72 12.34 6.61 2.23
N VAL A 73 12.27 7.47 3.23
CA VAL A 73 13.01 8.73 3.29
C VAL A 73 13.96 8.64 4.49
N ASN A 74 15.26 8.65 4.22
CA ASN A 74 16.29 8.63 5.26
C ASN A 74 17.12 9.91 5.22
N GLY A 75 17.53 10.37 6.40
CA GLY A 75 18.30 11.60 6.58
C GLY A 75 17.46 12.76 7.13
N PRO A 76 17.95 14.00 7.03
CA PRO A 76 19.14 14.45 6.32
C PRO A 76 20.41 14.08 7.07
N ILE A 77 21.42 13.70 6.30
CA ILE A 77 22.74 13.30 6.77
C ILE A 77 23.73 14.37 6.33
N VAL A 78 24.60 14.82 7.21
CA VAL A 78 25.70 15.73 6.83
C VAL A 78 26.99 14.94 6.86
N SER A 79 27.64 14.80 5.71
CA SER A 79 28.96 14.19 5.60
C SER A 79 30.03 15.27 5.36
N LEU A 80 31.16 15.16 6.06
CA LEU A 80 32.30 16.07 5.90
C LEU A 80 33.51 15.35 5.33
N GLY A 81 34.22 16.04 4.44
CA GLY A 81 35.56 15.67 3.99
C GLY A 81 35.61 14.62 2.87
N ASP A 82 36.62 14.78 2.01
CA ASP A 82 36.85 13.95 0.82
C ASP A 82 37.56 12.61 1.14
N SER A 83 38.16 12.50 2.34
CA SER A 83 39.05 11.37 2.72
C SER A 83 38.66 10.65 4.02
N ILE A 84 37.91 11.29 4.92
CA ILE A 84 37.29 10.65 6.10
C ILE A 84 35.88 11.18 6.20
N THR A 85 34.90 10.39 5.77
CA THR A 85 33.49 10.73 5.85
C THR A 85 33.04 10.68 7.30
N VAL A 86 32.96 11.84 7.95
CA VAL A 86 32.31 11.97 9.26
C VAL A 86 30.84 12.24 9.03
N GLU A 87 30.00 11.29 9.41
CA GLU A 87 28.55 11.43 9.37
C GLU A 87 28.06 12.11 10.66
N LEU A 88 27.35 13.21 10.53
CA LEU A 88 26.79 13.95 11.65
C LEU A 88 25.29 13.75 11.72
N GLU A 89 24.83 13.31 12.90
CA GLU A 89 23.41 13.30 13.24
C GLU A 89 22.94 14.71 13.65
N PRO A 90 21.72 15.10 13.24
CA PRO A 90 21.12 16.35 13.66
C PRO A 90 20.80 16.35 15.17
N GLN A 91 20.98 17.49 15.83
CA GLN A 91 20.59 17.69 17.23
C GLN A 91 19.07 17.66 17.41
N ALA A 92 18.35 18.19 16.43
CA ALA A 92 16.90 18.15 16.37
C ALA A 92 16.50 17.80 14.94
N PHE A 93 15.56 16.87 14.81
CA PHE A 93 15.03 16.41 13.54
C PHE A 93 13.51 16.30 13.65
N THR A 94 12.82 16.97 12.73
CA THR A 94 11.37 16.88 12.57
C THR A 94 11.09 16.56 11.11
N ALA A 95 10.40 15.45 10.87
CA ALA A 95 9.88 15.10 9.56
C ALA A 95 8.36 15.01 9.63
N GLU A 96 7.70 15.78 8.78
CA GLU A 96 6.25 15.80 8.65
C GLU A 96 5.88 15.38 7.22
N ALA A 97 4.93 14.45 7.11
CA ALA A 97 4.35 14.04 5.83
C ALA A 97 2.85 14.29 5.85
N SER A 98 2.39 15.20 5.00
CA SER A 98 0.97 15.40 4.72
C SER A 98 0.56 14.46 3.60
N VAL A 99 -0.08 13.35 3.95
CA VAL A 99 -0.45 12.28 3.01
C VAL A 99 -1.91 12.44 2.54
N SER A 100 -2.11 12.36 1.23
CA SER A 100 -3.43 12.27 0.59
C SER A 100 -3.51 10.96 -0.19
N SER A 101 -4.49 10.12 0.14
CA SER A 101 -4.75 8.86 -0.55
C SER A 101 -5.61 9.08 -1.80
N GLU A 102 -5.34 8.29 -2.84
CA GLU A 102 -6.08 8.26 -4.10
C GLU A 102 -6.25 6.80 -4.54
N THR A 103 -7.44 6.43 -5.02
CA THR A 103 -7.68 5.12 -5.62
C THR A 103 -7.42 5.20 -7.13
N LEU A 104 -6.44 4.46 -7.64
CA LEU A 104 -6.22 4.29 -9.07
C LEU A 104 -7.00 3.09 -9.59
N HIS A 105 -7.59 3.26 -10.77
CA HIS A 105 -8.38 2.21 -11.40
C HIS A 105 -7.77 1.77 -12.74
N ARG A 106 -7.71 0.45 -12.97
CA ARG A 106 -7.38 -0.15 -14.26
C ARG A 106 -8.36 -1.29 -14.57
N SER A 107 -9.26 -1.04 -15.51
CA SER A 107 -10.29 -1.96 -16.00
C SER A 107 -11.35 -2.39 -14.96
N ILE A 108 -11.02 -3.35 -14.09
CA ILE A 108 -11.89 -3.82 -12.99
C ILE A 108 -11.11 -3.88 -11.67
N TYR A 109 -9.84 -3.45 -11.69
CA TYR A 109 -8.91 -3.54 -10.58
C TYR A 109 -8.68 -2.15 -10.01
N GLU A 110 -8.56 -2.10 -8.69
CA GLU A 110 -8.32 -0.87 -7.93
C GLU A 110 -7.01 -1.03 -7.14
N ALA A 111 -6.28 0.07 -7.02
CA ALA A 111 -5.06 0.14 -6.23
C ALA A 111 -5.05 1.43 -5.42
N GLU A 112 -4.83 1.30 -4.12
CA GLU A 112 -4.65 2.44 -3.23
C GLU A 112 -3.23 2.99 -3.36
N VAL A 113 -3.14 4.27 -3.73
CA VAL A 113 -1.88 4.99 -3.81
C VAL A 113 -1.97 6.27 -2.97
N PHE A 114 -0.84 6.95 -2.79
CA PHE A 114 -0.82 8.22 -2.10
C PHE A 114 0.08 9.23 -2.80
N ARG A 115 -0.19 10.49 -2.48
CA ARG A 115 0.73 11.62 -2.64
C ARG A 115 1.04 12.12 -1.24
N ALA A 116 2.31 12.42 -0.99
CA ALA A 116 2.70 13.01 0.28
C ALA A 116 3.52 14.26 0.03
N HIS A 117 3.16 15.32 0.74
CA HIS A 117 3.97 16.51 0.84
C HIS A 117 4.86 16.39 2.07
N VAL A 118 6.17 16.29 1.87
CA VAL A 118 7.16 16.02 2.91
C VAL A 118 7.89 17.30 3.27
N LYS A 119 7.94 17.59 4.57
CA LYS A 119 8.72 18.68 5.16
C LYS A 119 9.70 18.10 6.16
N ILE A 120 10.97 18.44 5.97
CA ILE A 120 12.05 18.05 6.85
C ILE A 120 12.66 19.33 7.40
N ASP A 121 12.75 19.40 8.72
CA ASP A 121 13.44 20.46 9.46
C ASP A 121 14.50 19.79 10.35
N SER A 122 15.76 20.14 10.15
CA SER A 122 16.85 19.63 10.95
C SER A 122 17.80 20.72 11.39
N LYS A 123 18.37 20.54 12.59
CA LYS A 123 19.29 21.49 13.21
C LYS A 123 20.54 20.79 13.68
N TYR A 124 21.69 21.34 13.32
CA TYR A 124 23.00 20.78 13.69
C TYR A 124 23.71 21.65 14.72
N ARG A 125 24.54 21.01 15.57
CA ARG A 125 25.34 21.75 16.56
C ARG A 125 26.45 22.51 15.85
N GLY A 126 26.53 23.81 16.11
CA GLY A 126 27.58 24.68 15.55
C GLY A 126 28.99 24.24 15.93
N ASP A 127 29.19 23.76 17.16
CA ASP A 127 30.51 23.36 17.68
C ASP A 127 31.13 22.18 16.91
N SER A 128 30.29 21.28 16.39
CA SER A 128 30.73 20.08 15.64
C SER A 128 31.16 20.39 14.21
N LEU A 129 30.72 21.52 13.64
CA LEU A 129 30.86 21.86 12.22
C LEU A 129 31.80 23.04 11.97
N ALA A 130 31.81 24.05 12.87
CA ALA A 130 32.57 25.28 12.68
C ALA A 130 34.10 25.08 12.69
N SER A 131 34.57 23.98 13.30
CA SER A 131 36.00 23.69 13.47
C SER A 131 36.59 22.89 12.30
N ILE A 132 35.77 22.42 11.36
CA ILE A 132 36.19 21.51 10.28
C ILE A 132 36.29 22.32 8.98
N PRO A 133 37.51 22.52 8.44
CA PRO A 133 37.68 23.19 7.15
C PRO A 133 37.25 22.27 6.00
N GLY A 134 36.50 22.81 5.05
CA GLY A 134 36.12 22.13 3.81
C GLY A 134 34.64 22.25 3.47
N ASP A 135 34.25 21.48 2.47
CA ASP A 135 32.87 21.33 2.05
C ASP A 135 32.20 20.16 2.79
N ALA A 136 30.90 20.30 2.97
CA ALA A 136 30.04 19.32 3.59
C ALA A 136 28.88 19.01 2.64
N THR A 137 28.50 17.74 2.58
CA THR A 137 27.43 17.27 1.70
C THR A 137 26.23 16.90 2.55
N VAL A 138 25.12 17.58 2.31
CA VAL A 138 23.81 17.21 2.87
C VAL A 138 23.21 16.16 1.97
N THR A 139 22.93 14.97 2.50
CA THR A 139 22.35 13.85 1.76
C THR A 139 21.00 13.48 2.34
N ILE A 140 19.98 13.38 1.48
CA ILE A 140 18.69 12.77 1.80
C ILE A 140 18.54 11.54 0.91
N MET A 141 18.45 10.35 1.50
CA MET A 141 18.24 9.13 0.74
C MET A 141 16.75 8.95 0.47
N VAL A 142 16.38 9.06 -0.79
CA VAL A 142 15.01 8.91 -1.28
C VAL A 142 15.08 8.50 -2.74
N ASN A 143 14.21 7.58 -3.17
CA ASN A 143 14.10 7.24 -4.58
C ASN A 143 13.56 8.44 -5.37
N THR A 144 14.39 9.04 -6.22
CA THR A 144 14.05 10.30 -6.89
C THR A 144 13.02 10.11 -8.00
N ALA A 145 12.82 8.89 -8.50
CA ALA A 145 11.72 8.56 -9.40
C ALA A 145 10.33 8.80 -8.78
N ASN A 146 10.25 8.79 -7.45
CA ASN A 146 9.02 9.02 -6.70
C ASN A 146 8.75 10.51 -6.42
N ILE A 147 9.74 11.38 -6.67
CA ILE A 147 9.61 12.82 -6.42
C ILE A 147 8.90 13.45 -7.61
N SER A 148 7.80 14.14 -7.33
CA SER A 148 7.02 14.85 -8.34
C SER A 148 7.26 16.36 -8.35
N ASN A 149 7.75 16.91 -7.24
CA ASN A 149 8.13 18.30 -7.12
C ASN A 149 9.22 18.41 -6.04
N LEU A 150 10.23 19.23 -6.30
CA LEU A 150 11.39 19.39 -5.42
C LEU A 150 11.67 20.88 -5.25
N THR A 151 11.66 21.35 -4.01
CA THR A 151 12.09 22.72 -3.71
C THR A 151 13.60 22.75 -3.39
N PRO A 152 14.29 23.85 -3.73
CA PRO A 152 15.69 24.02 -3.35
C PRO A 152 15.87 23.93 -1.84
N LEU A 153 17.00 23.35 -1.41
CA LEU A 153 17.37 23.22 -0.02
C LEU A 153 17.51 24.60 0.61
N LYS A 154 16.85 24.85 1.75
CA LYS A 154 16.99 26.10 2.49
C LYS A 154 17.94 25.90 3.67
N ILE A 155 19.03 26.66 3.71
CA ILE A 155 20.00 26.67 4.79
C ILE A 155 20.12 28.11 5.29
N SER A 156 19.67 28.37 6.53
CA SER A 156 19.78 29.70 7.18
C SER A 156 19.30 30.88 6.31
N GLY A 157 18.26 30.66 5.50
CA GLY A 157 17.66 31.67 4.62
C GLY A 157 18.28 31.77 3.21
N ARG A 158 19.32 30.99 2.89
CA ARG A 158 19.83 30.82 1.52
C ARG A 158 19.22 29.56 0.90
N THR A 159 19.03 29.60 -0.42
CA THR A 159 18.58 28.45 -1.21
C THR A 159 19.77 27.84 -1.94
N VAL A 160 19.90 26.53 -1.87
CA VAL A 160 20.93 25.72 -2.54
C VAL A 160 20.20 24.69 -3.41
N ASP A 161 20.63 24.56 -4.66
CA ASP A 161 20.07 23.57 -5.57
C ASP A 161 20.55 22.17 -5.21
N TRP A 162 19.68 21.19 -5.42
CA TRP A 162 20.01 19.78 -5.22
C TRP A 162 20.74 19.23 -6.44
N ASP A 163 21.78 18.45 -6.19
CA ASP A 163 22.24 17.44 -7.11
C ASP A 163 21.39 16.17 -6.93
N ILE A 164 20.89 15.64 -8.04
CA ILE A 164 19.84 14.62 -8.06
C ILE A 164 20.43 13.32 -8.60
N GLU A 165 20.57 12.34 -7.72
CA GLU A 165 20.96 10.98 -8.08
C GLU A 165 19.72 10.06 -8.11
N ALA A 166 19.88 8.80 -8.50
CA ALA A 166 18.75 7.87 -8.58
C ALA A 166 18.09 7.57 -7.21
N SER A 167 18.87 7.59 -6.13
CA SER A 167 18.45 7.20 -4.77
C SER A 167 18.76 8.24 -3.70
N SER A 168 19.22 9.42 -4.11
CA SER A 168 19.76 10.43 -3.21
C SER A 168 19.51 11.83 -3.77
N LEU A 169 19.23 12.75 -2.86
CA LEU A 169 19.36 14.18 -3.09
C LEU A 169 20.58 14.65 -2.30
N THR A 170 21.54 15.26 -2.99
CA THR A 170 22.79 15.74 -2.39
C THR A 170 22.91 17.25 -2.60
N ALA A 171 23.45 17.96 -1.61
CA ALA A 171 23.75 19.38 -1.75
C ALA A 171 25.07 19.68 -1.04
N THR A 172 26.04 20.17 -1.81
CA THR A 172 27.37 20.52 -1.29
C THR A 172 27.38 21.98 -0.86
N VAL A 173 27.76 22.22 0.39
CA VAL A 173 27.87 23.56 0.97
C VAL A 173 29.10 23.68 1.87
N PRO A 174 29.66 24.88 2.07
CA PRO A 174 30.77 25.04 2.98
C PRO A 174 30.38 24.63 4.42
N ALA A 175 31.21 23.83 5.10
CA ALA A 175 30.92 23.33 6.45
C ALA A 175 30.66 24.45 7.47
N ALA A 176 31.32 25.60 7.29
CA ALA A 176 31.12 26.80 8.10
C ALA A 176 29.68 27.37 8.01
N GLU A 177 28.98 27.18 6.88
CA GLU A 177 27.61 27.68 6.69
C GLU A 177 26.56 26.77 7.32
N LEU A 178 26.89 25.51 7.63
CA LEU A 178 26.02 24.55 8.31
C LEU A 178 26.07 24.69 9.84
N ALA A 179 27.10 25.32 10.38
CA ALA A 179 27.31 25.43 11.81
C ALA A 179 26.18 26.23 12.50
N GLY A 180 25.29 25.52 13.19
CA GLY A 180 24.13 26.12 13.85
C GLY A 180 22.99 26.51 12.90
N ALA A 181 23.07 26.08 11.64
CA ALA A 181 22.05 26.35 10.63
C ALA A 181 20.82 25.46 10.81
N ASP A 182 19.66 26.02 10.49
CA ASP A 182 18.43 25.27 10.28
C ASP A 182 18.39 24.85 8.81
N ILE A 183 18.32 23.54 8.56
CA ILE A 183 18.21 22.94 7.22
C ILE A 183 16.75 22.57 7.00
N LYS A 184 16.17 23.09 5.92
CA LYS A 184 14.78 22.81 5.55
C LYS A 184 14.72 22.25 4.14
N ALA A 185 14.13 21.06 4.02
CA ALA A 185 13.86 20.41 2.75
C ALA A 185 12.36 20.16 2.60
N GLU A 186 11.83 20.46 1.42
CA GLU A 186 10.41 20.30 1.12
C GLU A 186 10.24 19.73 -0.29
N PHE A 187 9.52 18.62 -0.39
CA PHE A 187 9.33 17.91 -1.66
C PHE A 187 8.04 17.09 -1.65
N ASP A 188 7.46 16.91 -2.84
CA ASP A 188 6.25 16.11 -3.04
C ASP A 188 6.61 14.74 -3.59
N ILE A 189 6.19 13.68 -2.91
CA ILE A 189 6.41 12.29 -3.33
C ILE A 189 5.11 11.58 -3.71
N ARG A 190 5.25 10.57 -4.56
CA ARG A 190 4.21 9.63 -4.95
C ARG A 190 4.64 8.23 -4.52
N GLY A 191 3.71 7.47 -3.96
CA GLY A 191 4.00 6.13 -3.46
C GLY A 191 2.75 5.31 -3.26
N SER A 192 2.94 4.08 -2.82
CA SER A 192 1.88 3.12 -2.51
C SER A 192 2.31 2.18 -1.38
N GLY A 193 1.33 1.68 -0.62
CA GLY A 193 1.59 0.78 0.51
C GLY A 193 2.07 1.49 1.78
N SER A 194 3.30 2.04 1.78
CA SER A 194 3.88 2.69 2.96
C SER A 194 4.80 3.87 2.64
N ILE A 195 4.91 4.77 3.62
CA ILE A 195 5.92 5.81 3.71
C ILE A 195 6.64 5.66 5.05
N GLU A 196 7.96 5.50 5.02
CA GLU A 196 8.79 5.33 6.21
C GLU A 196 9.80 6.48 6.32
N PHE A 197 9.92 7.03 7.53
CA PHE A 197 10.97 7.99 7.88
C PHE A 197 11.96 7.29 8.80
N ARG A 198 13.23 7.25 8.41
CA ARG A 198 14.30 6.74 9.26
C ARG A 198 15.30 7.87 9.52
N PRO A 199 15.27 8.48 10.72
CA PRO A 199 16.45 9.19 11.19
C PRO A 199 17.52 8.12 11.37
N LEU A 200 18.61 8.23 10.62
CA LEU A 200 19.80 7.43 10.86
C LEU A 200 20.48 7.91 12.14
#